data_AF-A0A6U1TIJ6-F1
#
_entry.id   AF-A0A6U1TIJ6-F1
#
_cell.length_a   1.000
_cell.length_b   1.000
_cell.length_c   1.000
_cell.angle_alpha   90.00
_cell.angle_beta   90.00
_cell.angle_gamma   90.00
#
_symmetry.space_group_name_H-M   'P 1'
#
loop_
_entity.id
_entity.type
_entity.pdbx_description
1 polymer ?
#
loop_
_entity_poly.entity_id
_entity_poly.type
_entity_poly.pdbx_seq_one_letter_code
_entity_poly.pdbx_strand_id
1 'polypeptide(L)'
;GPPPFVWGGGAAGGAGAGGRRGGRLTTKNVPYTRTGDAGTSALMTGERRSKTDAAFEAMGTVDELCSFVGVAHAEMIANMEERAEGVDYGDVPEQLIDVMSRLFDVGSHIARPPRRRRDDDSDSNSDSDSDNDESDRKSAPKFTPDGLGGGFDPRHISALEDDIDSLTDALPQLTSFVLPAGSRLSAHFHVARTVCRRAERGIVQLVRDGDVDPNALRYLNRLSDYLFAAARYCNYAEGREEVRYRRTGRRRDQREVEKVALR
;
A
#
# COMPACT_ATOMS: atom_id res chain seq x y z
N GLY A 1 0.59 21.25 32.09
CA GLY A 1 1.24 20.13 31.40
C GLY A 1 0.18 19.24 30.78
N PRO A 2 0.47 18.51 29.69
CA PRO A 2 -0.48 17.56 29.13
C PRO A 2 -0.77 16.45 30.17
N PRO A 3 -1.98 15.87 30.19
CA PRO A 3 -2.31 14.81 31.13
C PRO A 3 -1.46 13.56 30.86
N PRO A 4 -1.11 12.78 31.91
CA PRO A 4 -0.34 11.56 31.76
C PRO A 4 -1.15 10.52 30.98
N PHE A 5 -0.56 10.02 29.89
CA PHE A 5 -1.08 8.92 29.10
C PHE A 5 -0.88 7.61 29.87
N VAL A 6 -1.97 6.92 30.21
CA VAL A 6 -1.94 5.67 31.00
C VAL A 6 -2.13 4.48 30.07
N TRP A 7 -1.09 3.67 29.88
CA TRP A 7 -1.21 2.35 29.28
C TRP A 7 -1.84 1.39 30.29
N GLY A 8 -2.97 0.76 29.92
CA GLY A 8 -3.62 -0.29 30.73
C GLY A 8 -2.75 -1.55 30.80
N GLY A 9 -1.89 -1.63 31.81
CA GLY A 9 -1.03 -2.78 32.06
C GLY A 9 -1.69 -3.82 32.96
N GLY A 10 -2.14 -4.93 32.37
CA GLY A 10 -2.43 -6.17 33.09
C GLY A 10 -1.23 -7.12 33.01
N ALA A 11 -0.57 -7.36 34.14
CA ALA A 11 0.49 -8.36 34.27
C ALA A 11 -0.08 -9.72 34.67
N ALA A 12 0.33 -10.81 34.02
CA ALA A 12 0.44 -12.14 34.64
C ALA A 12 1.31 -13.08 33.78
N GLY A 13 2.28 -13.72 34.42
CA GLY A 13 3.14 -14.73 33.81
C GLY A 13 2.47 -16.08 33.60
N GLY A 14 3.06 -16.87 32.70
CA GLY A 14 2.74 -18.28 32.49
C GLY A 14 3.63 -18.85 31.40
N ALA A 15 4.46 -19.84 31.74
CA ALA A 15 5.19 -20.63 30.77
C ALA A 15 4.17 -21.42 29.92
N GLY A 16 4.18 -21.20 28.60
CA GLY A 16 3.27 -21.83 27.66
C GLY A 16 4.02 -22.36 26.45
N ALA A 17 3.84 -23.67 26.19
CA ALA A 17 4.37 -24.41 25.07
C ALA A 17 3.96 -23.82 23.70
N GLY A 18 4.72 -24.18 22.67
CA GLY A 18 4.73 -23.55 21.35
C GLY A 18 3.37 -23.41 20.65
N GLY A 19 3.15 -22.22 20.10
CA GLY A 19 2.07 -21.91 19.17
C GLY A 19 2.63 -21.63 17.78
N ARG A 20 2.31 -22.49 16.82
CA ARG A 20 2.40 -22.21 15.39
C ARG A 20 1.30 -21.17 15.06
N ARG A 21 1.63 -19.88 14.92
CA ARG A 21 0.89 -18.79 14.22
C ARG A 21 1.25 -17.44 14.85
N GLY A 22 1.65 -16.47 14.03
CA GLY A 22 1.98 -15.10 14.43
C GLY A 22 3.38 -14.97 15.07
N GLY A 23 4.21 -14.05 14.57
CA GLY A 23 5.51 -13.78 15.16
C GLY A 23 5.37 -13.45 16.65
N ARG A 24 6.22 -14.05 17.50
CA ARG A 24 6.22 -13.83 18.95
C ARG A 24 6.47 -12.35 19.24
N LEU A 25 5.44 -11.63 19.70
CA LEU A 25 5.61 -10.29 20.26
C LEU A 25 6.64 -10.38 21.38
N THR A 26 7.68 -9.55 21.32
CA THR A 26 8.77 -9.62 22.29
C THR A 26 8.24 -9.16 23.65
N THR A 27 8.69 -9.82 24.73
CA THR A 27 8.36 -9.39 26.11
C THR A 27 9.19 -8.19 26.55
N LYS A 28 10.04 -7.65 25.67
CA LYS A 28 10.93 -6.51 25.94
C LYS A 28 10.35 -5.29 25.26
N ASN A 29 10.14 -4.21 26.00
CA ASN A 29 9.74 -2.89 25.49
C ASN A 29 10.85 -2.20 24.65
N VAL A 30 11.79 -2.97 24.09
CA VAL A 30 12.93 -2.48 23.33
C VAL A 30 12.85 -3.05 21.92
N PRO A 31 12.65 -2.20 20.88
CA PRO A 31 12.39 -2.66 19.52
C PRO A 31 13.64 -3.19 18.79
N TYR A 32 14.86 -2.95 19.30
CA TYR A 32 16.10 -3.36 18.62
C TYR A 32 16.65 -4.69 19.13
N THR A 33 17.12 -5.54 18.22
CA THR A 33 17.75 -6.84 18.52
C THR A 33 19.23 -6.94 18.11
N ARG A 34 19.76 -5.95 17.38
CA ARG A 34 21.11 -5.93 16.76
C ARG A 34 21.39 -7.03 15.73
N THR A 35 20.43 -7.94 15.50
CA THR A 35 20.61 -9.05 14.55
C THR A 35 20.78 -8.57 13.10
N GLY A 36 20.30 -7.37 12.78
CA GLY A 36 20.38 -6.78 11.45
C GLY A 36 21.57 -5.86 11.19
N ASP A 37 22.52 -5.74 12.13
CA ASP A 37 23.65 -4.79 12.04
C ASP A 37 24.63 -5.16 10.92
N ALA A 38 24.70 -6.44 10.56
CA ALA A 38 25.51 -6.93 9.44
C ALA A 38 24.85 -6.75 8.06
N GLY A 39 23.80 -5.93 7.95
CA GLY A 39 23.15 -5.63 6.66
C GLY A 39 22.20 -6.71 6.14
N THR A 40 21.85 -7.72 6.94
CA THR A 40 20.89 -8.79 6.58
C THR A 40 19.68 -8.78 7.51
N SER A 41 18.54 -9.28 7.05
CA SER A 41 17.32 -9.39 7.84
C SER A 41 16.59 -10.71 7.53
N ALA A 42 15.65 -11.11 8.39
CA ALA A 42 14.86 -12.33 8.21
C ALA A 42 13.47 -12.00 7.64
N LEU A 43 13.04 -12.77 6.64
CA LEU A 43 11.66 -12.80 6.16
C LEU A 43 10.76 -13.49 7.20
N MET A 44 9.45 -13.39 7.05
CA MET A 44 8.50 -14.08 7.94
C MET A 44 8.61 -15.61 7.86
N THR A 45 9.19 -16.13 6.77
CA THR A 45 9.52 -17.55 6.60
C THR A 45 10.71 -18.01 7.47
N GLY A 46 11.45 -17.08 8.07
CA GLY A 46 12.70 -17.31 8.79
C GLY A 46 13.95 -17.28 7.90
N GLU A 47 13.79 -17.22 6.57
CA GLU A 47 14.89 -17.09 5.63
C GLU A 47 15.61 -15.74 5.81
N ARG A 48 16.94 -15.74 5.93
CA ARG A 48 17.73 -14.51 5.99
C ARG A 48 18.21 -14.09 4.61
N ARG A 49 17.97 -12.83 4.25
CA ARG A 49 18.47 -12.21 3.01
C ARG A 49 19.17 -10.88 3.30
N SER A 50 19.92 -10.37 2.32
CA SER A 50 20.45 -9.00 2.36
C SER A 50 19.31 -8.00 2.51
N LYS A 51 19.49 -6.89 3.24
CA LYS A 51 18.50 -5.80 3.30
C LYS A 51 18.28 -5.12 1.95
N THR A 52 19.20 -5.30 1.00
CA THR A 52 19.07 -4.82 -0.38
C THR A 52 18.33 -5.80 -1.30
N ASP A 53 17.85 -6.93 -0.77
CA ASP A 53 17.03 -7.88 -1.51
C ASP A 53 15.73 -7.23 -1.97
N ALA A 54 15.25 -7.62 -3.15
CA ALA A 54 14.06 -7.04 -3.77
C ALA A 54 12.81 -7.15 -2.86
N ALA A 55 12.69 -8.20 -2.04
CA ALA A 55 11.58 -8.33 -1.11
C ALA A 55 11.61 -7.26 -0.01
N PHE A 56 12.77 -6.91 0.53
CA PHE A 56 12.89 -5.86 1.54
C PHE A 56 12.72 -4.46 0.94
N GLU A 57 13.24 -4.21 -0.26
CA GLU A 57 13.03 -2.94 -0.98
C GLU A 57 11.54 -2.72 -1.27
N ALA A 58 10.86 -3.76 -1.77
CA ALA A 58 9.44 -3.71 -2.05
C ALA A 58 8.60 -3.51 -0.78
N MET A 59 8.86 -4.29 0.28
CA MET A 59 8.18 -4.15 1.56
C MET A 59 8.42 -2.78 2.21
N GLY A 60 9.65 -2.28 2.16
CA GLY A 60 10.00 -0.95 2.66
C GLY A 60 9.30 0.17 1.89
N THR A 61 9.18 0.03 0.57
CA THR A 61 8.42 1.00 -0.25
C THR A 61 6.92 0.97 0.05
N VAL A 62 6.35 -0.21 0.32
CA VAL A 62 4.95 -0.36 0.75
C VAL A 62 4.72 0.27 2.13
N ASP A 63 5.66 0.11 3.06
CA ASP A 63 5.63 0.73 4.38
C ASP A 63 5.77 2.27 4.31
N GLU A 64 6.62 2.76 3.42
CA GLU A 64 6.75 4.19 3.10
C GLU A 64 5.42 4.75 2.56
N LEU A 65 4.77 4.03 1.64
CA LEU A 65 3.44 4.40 1.14
C LEU A 65 2.42 4.47 2.28
N CYS A 66 2.37 3.45 3.14
CA CYS A 66 1.46 3.39 4.28
C CYS A 66 1.66 4.61 5.21
N SER A 67 2.92 5.01 5.43
CA SER A 67 3.28 6.20 6.20
C SER A 67 2.75 7.49 5.56
N PHE A 68 2.88 7.64 4.23
CA PHE A 68 2.31 8.80 3.53
C PHE A 68 0.77 8.84 3.57
N VAL A 69 0.10 7.69 3.47
CA VAL A 69 -1.35 7.59 3.67
C VAL A 69 -1.73 8.00 5.10
N GLY A 70 -0.97 7.55 6.10
CA GLY A 70 -1.18 7.94 7.49
C GLY A 70 -1.01 9.44 7.75
N VAL A 71 -0.08 10.10 7.06
CA VAL A 71 0.05 11.58 7.12
C VAL A 71 -1.18 12.26 6.52
N ALA A 72 -1.66 11.80 5.37
CA ALA A 72 -2.87 12.36 4.75
C ALA A 72 -4.10 12.16 5.65
N HIS A 73 -4.26 10.97 6.24
CA HIS A 73 -5.31 10.69 7.21
C HIS A 73 -5.24 11.63 8.42
N ALA A 74 -4.07 11.77 9.05
CA ALA A 74 -3.89 12.64 10.21
C ALA A 74 -4.22 14.11 9.90
N GLU A 75 -3.83 14.59 8.71
CA GLU A 75 -4.16 15.95 8.27
C GLU A 75 -5.66 16.12 7.97
N MET A 76 -6.35 15.09 7.47
CA MET A 76 -7.81 15.12 7.29
C MET A 76 -8.53 15.26 8.63
N ILE A 77 -8.15 14.45 9.63
CA ILE A 77 -8.72 14.52 10.97
C ILE A 77 -8.51 15.91 11.58
N ALA A 78 -7.30 16.46 11.48
CA ALA A 78 -7.02 17.82 11.96
C ALA A 78 -7.90 18.88 11.26
N ASN A 79 -8.07 18.78 9.94
CA ASN A 79 -8.92 19.70 9.18
C ASN A 79 -10.42 19.58 9.53
N MET A 80 -10.87 18.42 9.98
CA MET A 80 -12.24 18.19 10.46
C MET A 80 -12.46 18.84 11.84
N GLU A 81 -11.45 18.83 12.71
CA GLU A 81 -11.52 19.37 14.08
C GLU A 81 -11.29 20.89 14.17
N GLU A 82 -10.44 21.47 13.32
CA GLU A 82 -10.00 22.87 13.46
C GLU A 82 -10.96 23.92 12.89
N ARG A 83 -11.83 23.57 11.93
CA ARG A 83 -12.70 24.55 11.26
C ARG A 83 -14.02 24.74 12.03
N ALA A 84 -14.46 25.99 12.17
CA ALA A 84 -15.71 26.36 12.85
C ALA A 84 -16.94 25.66 12.22
N GLU A 85 -16.87 25.39 10.92
CA GLU A 85 -17.71 24.46 10.18
C GLU A 85 -16.73 23.44 9.57
N GLY A 86 -16.60 22.27 10.21
CA GLY A 86 -15.66 21.20 9.80
C GLY A 86 -15.79 20.86 8.32
N VAL A 87 -14.68 20.52 7.65
CA VAL A 87 -14.74 19.99 6.28
C VAL A 87 -15.28 18.57 6.34
N ASP A 88 -16.35 18.30 5.60
CA ASP A 88 -16.85 16.93 5.42
C ASP A 88 -16.09 16.25 4.28
N TYR A 89 -15.33 15.22 4.62
CA TYR A 89 -14.63 14.39 3.64
C TYR A 89 -15.39 13.09 3.32
N GLY A 90 -16.63 12.93 3.78
CA GLY A 90 -17.39 11.70 3.64
C GLY A 90 -16.65 10.50 4.24
N ASP A 91 -16.70 9.37 3.55
CA ASP A 91 -16.14 8.09 4.03
C ASP A 91 -14.61 7.98 3.83
N VAL A 92 -13.97 8.99 3.22
CA VAL A 92 -12.54 8.94 2.88
C VAL A 92 -11.64 8.63 4.09
N PRO A 93 -11.81 9.24 5.30
CA PRO A 93 -10.98 8.90 6.45
C PRO A 93 -11.00 7.41 6.80
N GLU A 94 -12.18 6.79 6.76
CA GLU A 94 -12.38 5.37 7.06
C GLU A 94 -11.76 4.50 5.96
N GLN A 95 -11.97 4.87 4.69
CA GLN A 95 -11.33 4.24 3.53
C GLN A 95 -9.79 4.26 3.65
N LEU A 96 -9.19 5.35 4.17
CA LEU A 96 -7.73 5.38 4.37
C LEU A 96 -7.23 4.40 5.42
N ILE A 97 -7.98 4.18 6.50
CA ILE A 97 -7.64 3.17 7.51
C ILE A 97 -7.69 1.76 6.91
N ASP A 98 -8.71 1.49 6.08
CA ASP A 98 -8.79 0.24 5.33
C ASP A 98 -7.61 0.10 4.37
N VAL A 99 -7.27 1.15 3.60
CA VAL A 99 -6.11 1.17 2.71
C VAL A 99 -4.82 0.86 3.48
N MET A 100 -4.58 1.49 4.63
CA MET A 100 -3.39 1.23 5.46
C MET A 100 -3.34 -0.23 5.93
N SER A 101 -4.49 -0.79 6.32
CA SER A 101 -4.60 -2.20 6.70
C SER A 101 -4.27 -3.13 5.54
N ARG A 102 -4.77 -2.85 4.33
CA ARG A 102 -4.46 -3.63 3.12
C ARG A 102 -3.01 -3.49 2.69
N LEU A 103 -2.38 -2.33 2.88
CA LEU A 103 -0.95 -2.15 2.64
C LEU A 103 -0.10 -3.02 3.57
N PHE A 104 -0.52 -3.18 4.83
CA PHE A 104 0.10 -4.13 5.75
C PHE A 104 -0.03 -5.58 5.27
N ASP A 105 -1.18 -5.94 4.71
CA ASP A 105 -1.40 -7.27 4.12
C ASP A 105 -0.50 -7.49 2.89
N VAL A 106 -0.38 -6.50 2.00
CA VAL A 106 0.57 -6.53 0.86
C VAL A 106 2.00 -6.74 1.36
N GLY A 107 2.44 -6.00 2.37
CA GLY A 107 3.77 -6.17 2.98
C GLY A 107 3.98 -7.58 3.53
N SER A 108 2.95 -8.15 4.17
CA SER A 108 2.97 -9.51 4.70
C SER A 108 3.08 -10.58 3.60
N HIS A 109 2.47 -10.37 2.44
CA HIS A 109 2.63 -11.24 1.28
C HIS A 109 4.04 -11.19 0.71
N ILE A 110 4.62 -9.99 0.57
CA ILE A 110 6.02 -9.82 0.15
C ILE A 110 6.98 -10.51 1.12
N ALA A 111 6.66 -10.49 2.43
CA ALA A 111 7.46 -11.13 3.47
C ALA A 111 7.42 -12.67 3.47
N ARG A 112 6.51 -13.28 2.69
CA ARG A 112 6.25 -14.73 2.68
C ARG A 112 6.22 -15.31 1.27
N PRO A 113 7.36 -15.32 0.57
CA PRO A 113 7.44 -16.05 -0.68
C PRO A 113 7.10 -17.53 -0.47
N PRO A 114 6.37 -18.17 -1.41
CA PRO A 114 6.11 -19.60 -1.36
C PRO A 114 7.43 -20.37 -1.37
N ARG A 115 7.46 -21.50 -0.66
CA ARG A 115 8.66 -22.36 -0.62
C ARG A 115 8.98 -22.85 -2.02
N ARG A 116 10.09 -22.39 -2.60
CA ARG A 116 10.69 -23.04 -3.78
C ARG A 116 11.07 -24.46 -3.36
N ARG A 117 10.51 -25.48 -4.04
CA ARG A 117 11.07 -26.84 -3.98
C ARG A 117 12.51 -26.71 -4.47
N ARG A 118 13.47 -27.22 -3.71
CA ARG A 118 14.87 -27.28 -4.18
C ARG A 118 14.91 -28.36 -5.25
N ASP A 119 15.50 -28.05 -6.39
CA ASP A 119 15.82 -29.04 -7.44
C ASP A 119 17.07 -29.89 -7.07
N ASP A 120 17.44 -29.95 -5.78
CA ASP A 120 18.70 -30.55 -5.28
C ASP A 120 18.53 -31.91 -4.57
N ASP A 121 17.41 -32.62 -4.77
CA ASP A 121 17.35 -34.05 -4.42
C ASP A 121 17.85 -34.88 -5.61
N SER A 122 19.13 -34.72 -5.96
CA SER A 122 19.86 -35.62 -6.85
C SER A 122 21.00 -36.32 -6.11
N ASP A 123 20.65 -37.06 -5.05
CA ASP A 123 21.52 -38.10 -4.49
C ASP A 123 20.74 -39.42 -4.34
N SER A 124 20.81 -40.20 -5.42
CA SER A 124 20.81 -41.67 -5.50
C SER A 124 20.11 -42.49 -4.39
N ASN A 125 19.02 -43.16 -4.75
CA ASN A 125 19.00 -44.62 -4.72
C ASN A 125 17.95 -45.20 -5.69
N SER A 126 18.28 -46.37 -6.22
CA SER A 126 17.80 -46.97 -7.45
C SER A 126 16.42 -47.66 -7.38
N ASP A 127 15.83 -47.76 -8.58
CA ASP A 127 15.14 -48.92 -9.15
C ASP A 127 13.63 -48.83 -9.44
N SER A 128 13.35 -49.25 -10.68
CA SER A 128 12.08 -49.68 -11.28
C SER A 128 11.12 -48.63 -11.86
N ASP A 129 11.13 -48.61 -13.20
CA ASP A 129 9.99 -48.83 -14.09
C ASP A 129 8.76 -47.91 -14.07
N SER A 130 8.58 -47.32 -15.26
CA SER A 130 7.32 -47.09 -15.98
C SER A 130 6.59 -45.76 -15.80
N ASP A 131 6.23 -45.27 -16.98
CA ASP A 131 5.16 -44.35 -17.35
C ASP A 131 5.46 -42.85 -17.39
N ASN A 132 5.60 -42.39 -18.64
CA ASN A 132 5.43 -41.02 -19.11
C ASN A 132 4.20 -40.36 -18.45
N ASP A 133 4.42 -39.29 -17.69
CA ASP A 133 3.40 -38.25 -17.51
C ASP A 133 4.03 -36.88 -17.79
N GLU A 134 4.10 -36.54 -19.07
CA GLU A 134 4.48 -35.23 -19.60
C GLU A 134 3.32 -34.22 -19.40
N SER A 135 2.81 -34.10 -18.17
CA SER A 135 1.74 -33.16 -17.82
C SER A 135 2.02 -32.28 -16.59
N ASP A 136 3.22 -32.35 -16.01
CA ASP A 136 3.64 -31.48 -14.90
C ASP A 136 4.03 -30.07 -15.40
N ARG A 137 3.07 -29.38 -16.02
CA ARG A 137 3.11 -27.92 -16.17
C ARG A 137 3.09 -27.33 -14.77
N LYS A 138 4.28 -27.04 -14.22
CA LYS A 138 4.58 -26.14 -13.08
C LYS A 138 3.31 -25.47 -12.54
N SER A 139 2.60 -26.14 -11.63
CA SER A 139 1.37 -25.57 -11.08
C SER A 139 1.75 -24.28 -10.35
N ALA A 140 1.25 -23.14 -10.81
CA ALA A 140 1.51 -21.85 -10.19
C ALA A 140 1.22 -21.90 -8.67
N PRO A 141 1.99 -21.17 -7.84
CA PRO A 141 1.75 -21.15 -6.40
C PRO A 141 0.29 -20.78 -6.11
N LYS A 142 -0.37 -21.62 -5.29
CA LYS A 142 -1.76 -21.39 -4.88
C LYS A 142 -1.76 -20.40 -3.71
N PHE A 143 -2.24 -19.19 -3.98
CA PHE A 143 -2.49 -18.18 -2.96
C PHE A 143 -3.94 -18.32 -2.45
N THR A 144 -4.12 -18.50 -1.15
CA THR A 144 -5.45 -18.66 -0.52
C THR A 144 -5.70 -17.54 0.49
N PRO A 145 -6.73 -16.68 0.31
CA PRO A 145 -6.97 -15.55 1.21
C PRO A 145 -7.15 -15.96 2.68
N ASP A 146 -6.32 -15.43 3.56
CA ASP A 146 -6.37 -15.66 5.01
C ASP A 146 -6.14 -14.39 5.87
N GLY A 147 -6.02 -13.23 5.20
CA GLY A 147 -5.75 -11.94 5.82
C GLY A 147 -4.30 -11.73 6.29
N LEU A 148 -3.45 -12.76 6.36
CA LEU A 148 -2.05 -12.64 6.79
C LEU A 148 -1.17 -13.69 6.08
N GLY A 149 -0.85 -13.44 4.81
CA GLY A 149 0.25 -14.12 4.11
C GLY A 149 -0.10 -15.44 3.42
N GLY A 150 -1.38 -15.77 3.24
CA GLY A 150 -1.87 -16.85 2.38
C GLY A 150 -2.14 -16.39 0.94
N GLY A 151 -3.03 -15.42 0.75
CA GLY A 151 -3.36 -14.80 -0.54
C GLY A 151 -4.06 -13.45 -0.37
N PHE A 152 -3.96 -12.58 -1.37
CA PHE A 152 -4.57 -11.26 -1.33
C PHE A 152 -6.00 -11.33 -1.85
N ASP A 153 -6.95 -10.91 -1.02
CA ASP A 153 -8.38 -11.03 -1.32
C ASP A 153 -8.78 -10.06 -2.44
N PRO A 154 -9.31 -10.55 -3.58
CA PRO A 154 -9.71 -9.70 -4.69
C PRO A 154 -10.87 -8.76 -4.36
N ARG A 155 -11.65 -9.03 -3.30
CA ARG A 155 -12.74 -8.14 -2.87
C ARG A 155 -12.24 -6.75 -2.49
N HIS A 156 -10.99 -6.63 -2.04
CA HIS A 156 -10.39 -5.33 -1.75
C HIS A 156 -10.09 -4.51 -3.01
N ILE A 157 -9.92 -5.17 -4.16
CA ILE A 157 -9.76 -4.50 -5.45
C ILE A 157 -11.11 -3.93 -5.89
N SER A 158 -12.18 -4.72 -5.77
CA SER A 158 -13.53 -4.27 -6.10
C SER A 158 -13.99 -3.13 -5.19
N ALA A 159 -13.72 -3.21 -3.88
CA ALA A 159 -14.01 -2.13 -2.95
C ALA A 159 -13.31 -0.81 -3.35
N LEU A 160 -12.04 -0.86 -3.75
CA LEU A 160 -11.34 0.33 -4.28
C LEU A 160 -11.96 0.87 -5.56
N GLU A 161 -12.47 0.00 -6.44
CA GLU A 161 -13.17 0.43 -7.66
C GLU A 161 -14.46 1.17 -7.31
N ASP A 162 -15.26 0.63 -6.39
CA ASP A 162 -16.48 1.26 -5.88
C ASP A 162 -16.17 2.62 -5.21
N ASP A 163 -15.09 2.70 -4.43
CA ASP A 163 -14.64 3.95 -3.79
C ASP A 163 -14.22 4.99 -4.84
N ILE A 164 -13.48 4.58 -5.88
CA ILE A 164 -13.07 5.47 -6.98
C ILE A 164 -14.29 6.04 -7.70
N ASP A 165 -15.27 5.20 -8.00
CA ASP A 165 -16.49 5.60 -8.69
C ASP A 165 -17.28 6.60 -7.84
N SER A 166 -17.47 6.31 -6.54
CA SER A 166 -18.13 7.22 -5.58
C SER A 166 -17.45 8.59 -5.51
N LEU A 167 -16.12 8.63 -5.39
CA LEU A 167 -15.37 9.89 -5.34
C LEU A 167 -15.43 10.65 -6.67
N THR A 168 -15.43 9.93 -7.80
CA THR A 168 -15.42 10.53 -9.13
C THR A 168 -16.79 11.11 -9.50
N ASP A 169 -17.89 10.47 -9.08
CA ASP A 169 -19.25 10.93 -9.33
C ASP A 169 -19.56 12.28 -8.66
N ALA A 170 -18.93 12.56 -7.52
CA ALA A 170 -19.03 13.85 -6.83
C ALA A 170 -18.26 14.99 -7.53
N LEU A 171 -17.34 14.66 -8.46
CA LEU A 171 -16.38 15.61 -9.01
C LEU A 171 -16.81 16.19 -10.37
N PRO A 172 -16.44 17.45 -10.66
CA PRO A 172 -16.57 17.98 -12.01
C PRO A 172 -15.68 17.20 -13.00
N GLN A 173 -16.17 17.10 -14.25
CA GLN A 173 -15.47 16.39 -15.32
C GLN A 173 -14.05 16.91 -15.53
N LEU A 174 -13.10 15.99 -15.68
CA LEU A 174 -11.69 16.31 -15.91
C LEU A 174 -11.46 16.71 -17.37
N THR A 175 -11.46 18.00 -17.68
CA THR A 175 -11.26 18.50 -19.05
C THR A 175 -9.79 18.74 -19.42
N SER A 176 -8.87 18.69 -18.46
CA SER A 176 -7.43 18.95 -18.67
C SER A 176 -6.58 18.23 -17.63
N PHE A 177 -5.29 18.02 -17.94
CA PHE A 177 -4.33 17.55 -16.93
C PHE A 177 -4.25 18.53 -15.75
N VAL A 178 -4.30 17.98 -14.55
CA VAL A 178 -4.12 18.72 -13.29
C VAL A 178 -2.70 18.53 -12.79
N LEU A 179 -2.14 19.61 -12.24
CA LEU A 179 -0.86 19.57 -11.54
C LEU A 179 -1.06 18.98 -10.14
N PRO A 180 -0.05 18.28 -9.59
CA PRO A 180 -0.12 17.74 -8.25
C PRO A 180 0.02 18.86 -7.20
N ALA A 181 -1.06 19.63 -7.03
CA ALA A 181 -1.14 20.83 -6.21
C ALA A 181 -2.60 21.09 -5.81
N GLY A 182 -2.85 22.15 -5.05
CA GLY A 182 -4.16 22.49 -4.50
C GLY A 182 -4.05 22.67 -3.00
N SER A 183 -4.87 21.95 -2.24
CA SER A 183 -4.70 21.86 -0.80
C SER A 183 -3.45 21.07 -0.41
N ARG A 184 -3.04 21.24 0.85
CA ARG A 184 -1.95 20.47 1.43
C ARG A 184 -2.30 18.98 1.45
N LEU A 185 -3.56 18.60 1.72
CA LEU A 185 -4.05 17.23 1.57
C LEU A 185 -3.91 16.70 0.14
N SER A 186 -4.39 17.46 -0.85
CA SER A 186 -4.27 17.06 -2.26
C SER A 186 -2.82 16.81 -2.67
N ALA A 187 -1.88 17.65 -2.21
CA ALA A 187 -0.46 17.46 -2.43
C ALA A 187 0.06 16.16 -1.79
N HIS A 188 -0.31 15.85 -0.54
CA HIS A 188 0.06 14.60 0.13
C HIS A 188 -0.48 13.37 -0.61
N PHE A 189 -1.74 13.40 -1.06
CA PHE A 189 -2.30 12.32 -1.86
C PHE A 189 -1.55 12.11 -3.17
N HIS A 190 -1.14 13.18 -3.84
CA HIS A 190 -0.31 13.06 -5.04
C HIS A 190 1.09 12.51 -4.76
N VAL A 191 1.70 12.84 -3.61
CA VAL A 191 2.94 12.20 -3.16
C VAL A 191 2.70 10.71 -2.94
N ALA A 192 1.71 10.34 -2.12
CA ALA A 192 1.34 8.96 -1.84
C ALA A 192 1.09 8.18 -3.15
N ARG A 193 0.38 8.77 -4.11
CA ARG A 193 0.16 8.19 -5.44
C ARG A 193 1.47 7.85 -6.16
N THR A 194 2.46 8.74 -6.14
CA THR A 194 3.75 8.47 -6.80
C THR A 194 4.56 7.38 -6.08
N VAL A 195 4.49 7.32 -4.75
CA VAL A 195 5.09 6.24 -3.94
C VAL A 195 4.37 4.91 -4.19
N CYS A 196 3.04 4.91 -4.34
CA CYS A 196 2.26 3.74 -4.73
C CYS A 196 2.70 3.17 -6.07
N ARG A 197 2.91 4.04 -7.06
CA ARG A 197 3.46 3.61 -8.35
C ARG A 197 4.89 3.10 -8.24
N ARG A 198 5.68 3.57 -7.26
CA ARG A 198 7.03 3.04 -6.98
C ARG A 198 6.94 1.66 -6.32
N ALA A 199 6.04 1.47 -5.36
CA ALA A 199 5.74 0.18 -4.75
C ALA A 199 5.29 -0.84 -5.80
N GLU A 200 4.36 -0.45 -6.68
CA GLU A 200 3.88 -1.24 -7.82
C GLU A 200 5.06 -1.76 -8.65
N ARG A 201 5.97 -0.88 -9.11
CA ARG A 201 7.15 -1.27 -9.87
C ARG A 201 8.08 -2.22 -9.10
N GLY A 202 8.23 -2.01 -7.80
CA GLY A 202 9.08 -2.84 -6.94
C GLY A 202 8.58 -4.29 -6.84
N ILE A 203 7.27 -4.52 -6.90
CA ILE A 203 6.70 -5.86 -6.76
C ILE A 203 6.50 -6.59 -8.10
N VAL A 204 6.56 -5.91 -9.25
CA VAL A 204 6.32 -6.53 -10.57
C VAL A 204 7.21 -7.76 -10.78
N GLN A 205 8.50 -7.68 -10.46
CA GLN A 205 9.41 -8.80 -10.66
C GLN A 205 9.10 -9.94 -9.68
N LEU A 206 8.80 -9.62 -8.42
CA LEU A 206 8.43 -10.61 -7.40
C LEU A 206 7.17 -11.40 -7.81
N VAL A 207 6.18 -10.73 -8.41
CA VAL A 207 4.98 -11.40 -8.95
C VAL A 207 5.31 -12.30 -10.13
N ARG A 208 6.18 -11.85 -11.05
CA ARG A 208 6.62 -12.67 -12.19
C ARG A 208 7.36 -13.92 -11.76
N ASP A 209 8.15 -13.82 -10.69
CA ASP A 209 8.91 -14.92 -10.11
C ASP A 209 8.01 -15.87 -9.28
N GLY A 210 6.72 -15.54 -9.12
CA GLY A 210 5.76 -16.30 -8.31
C GLY A 210 5.96 -16.11 -6.80
N ASP A 211 6.76 -15.13 -6.39
CA ASP A 211 7.08 -14.87 -5.00
C ASP A 211 5.97 -14.06 -4.28
N VAL A 212 5.13 -13.35 -5.05
CA VAL A 212 4.03 -12.51 -4.54
C VAL A 212 2.73 -12.76 -5.31
N ASP A 213 1.61 -12.69 -4.62
CA ASP A 213 0.26 -12.82 -5.21
C ASP A 213 0.00 -11.72 -6.27
N PRO A 214 -0.36 -12.07 -7.53
CA PRO A 214 -0.73 -11.10 -8.55
C PRO A 214 -1.86 -10.14 -8.15
N ASN A 215 -2.75 -10.52 -7.23
CA ASN A 215 -3.82 -9.65 -6.74
C ASN A 215 -3.27 -8.45 -5.95
N ALA A 216 -2.14 -8.61 -5.25
CA ALA A 216 -1.48 -7.48 -4.58
C ALA A 216 -0.98 -6.42 -5.59
N LEU A 217 -0.51 -6.86 -6.76
CA LEU A 217 -0.14 -5.97 -7.87
C LEU A 217 -1.34 -5.25 -8.46
N ARG A 218 -2.45 -5.96 -8.67
CA ARG A 218 -3.71 -5.34 -9.13
C ARG A 218 -4.22 -4.30 -8.13
N TYR A 219 -4.13 -4.61 -6.84
CA TYR A 219 -4.51 -3.68 -5.77
C TYR A 219 -3.67 -2.41 -5.77
N LEU A 220 -2.32 -2.50 -5.82
CA LEU A 220 -1.46 -1.31 -5.87
C LEU A 220 -1.68 -0.47 -7.13
N ASN A 221 -1.96 -1.12 -8.26
CA ASN A 221 -2.30 -0.43 -9.50
C ASN A 221 -3.57 0.42 -9.31
N ARG A 222 -4.66 -0.19 -8.83
CA ARG A 222 -5.94 0.48 -8.58
C ARG A 222 -5.85 1.51 -7.46
N LEU A 223 -5.08 1.26 -6.42
CA LEU A 223 -4.84 2.20 -5.32
C LEU A 223 -4.21 3.50 -5.83
N SER A 224 -3.37 3.46 -6.86
CA SER A 224 -2.82 4.68 -7.44
C SER A 224 -3.88 5.55 -8.14
N ASP A 225 -4.95 4.95 -8.65
CA ASP A 225 -6.10 5.67 -9.20
C ASP A 225 -6.99 6.23 -8.08
N TYR A 226 -7.25 5.44 -7.02
CA TYR A 226 -7.94 5.91 -5.82
C TYR A 226 -7.25 7.14 -5.20
N LEU A 227 -5.93 7.09 -5.01
CA LEU A 227 -5.17 8.22 -4.46
C LEU A 227 -5.24 9.46 -5.38
N PHE A 228 -5.42 9.27 -6.69
CA PHE A 228 -5.67 10.39 -7.60
C PHE A 228 -7.08 10.96 -7.44
N ALA A 229 -8.11 10.11 -7.36
CA ALA A 229 -9.49 10.53 -7.13
C ALA A 229 -9.64 11.25 -5.79
N ALA A 230 -9.07 10.69 -4.71
CA ALA A 230 -9.04 11.29 -3.38
C ALA A 230 -8.34 12.66 -3.37
N ALA A 231 -7.21 12.82 -4.10
CA ALA A 231 -6.53 14.11 -4.21
C ALA A 231 -7.43 15.21 -4.80
N ARG A 232 -8.26 14.85 -5.79
CA ARG A 232 -9.22 15.77 -6.43
C ARG A 232 -10.41 16.05 -5.50
N TYR A 233 -10.92 15.00 -4.86
CA TYR A 233 -12.02 15.08 -3.90
C TYR A 233 -11.68 15.99 -2.72
N CYS A 234 -10.47 15.91 -2.16
CA CYS A 234 -10.07 16.82 -1.09
C CYS A 234 -10.03 18.29 -1.52
N ASN A 235 -9.58 18.59 -2.75
CA ASN A 235 -9.67 19.96 -3.27
C ASN A 235 -11.13 20.41 -3.37
N TYR A 236 -12.00 19.55 -3.88
CA TYR A 236 -13.43 19.83 -4.01
C TYR A 236 -14.11 20.05 -2.65
N ALA A 237 -13.91 19.16 -1.69
CA ALA A 237 -14.45 19.24 -0.32
C ALA A 237 -13.95 20.51 0.41
N GLU A 238 -12.71 20.92 0.16
CA GLU A 238 -12.16 22.17 0.71
C GLU A 238 -12.58 23.44 -0.07
N GLY A 239 -13.36 23.33 -1.15
CA GLY A 239 -13.77 24.44 -2.00
C GLY A 239 -12.61 25.07 -2.79
N ARG A 240 -11.57 24.30 -3.10
CA ARG A 240 -10.39 24.75 -3.86
C ARG A 240 -10.46 24.35 -5.32
N GLU A 241 -10.08 25.26 -6.19
CA GLU A 241 -9.93 24.97 -7.61
C GLU A 241 -8.69 24.12 -7.91
N GLU A 242 -8.82 23.22 -8.89
CA GLU A 242 -7.71 22.41 -9.36
C GLU A 242 -6.71 23.23 -10.18
N VAL A 243 -5.42 23.05 -9.89
CA VAL A 243 -4.36 23.74 -10.62
C VAL A 243 -4.15 23.07 -11.98
N ARG A 244 -4.62 23.71 -13.05
CA ARG A 244 -4.51 23.17 -14.41
C ARG A 244 -3.09 23.25 -14.96
N TYR A 245 -2.66 22.19 -15.66
CA TYR A 245 -1.40 22.18 -16.38
C TYR A 245 -1.39 23.19 -17.53
N ARG A 246 -0.42 24.12 -17.51
CA ARG A 246 -0.23 25.11 -18.58
C ARG A 246 0.65 24.53 -19.68
N ARG A 247 0.06 24.16 -20.81
CA ARG A 247 0.81 23.73 -22.01
C ARG A 247 1.60 24.90 -22.60
N THR A 248 2.92 24.76 -22.69
CA THR A 248 3.77 25.68 -23.46
C THR A 248 3.54 25.44 -24.96
N GLY A 249 2.81 26.33 -25.63
CA GLY A 249 2.60 26.23 -27.08
C GLY A 249 1.33 26.89 -27.64
N ARG A 250 0.32 27.20 -26.82
CA ARG A 250 -0.79 28.07 -27.24
C ARG A 250 -0.55 29.51 -26.76
N ARG A 251 0.11 30.31 -27.61
CA ARG A 251 0.00 31.77 -27.58
C ARG A 251 -1.43 32.17 -28.01
N ARG A 252 -2.40 32.11 -27.10
CA ARG A 252 -3.80 32.60 -27.15
C ARG A 252 -4.44 31.98 -25.89
N ASP A 253 -4.69 32.66 -24.77
CA ASP A 253 -5.64 33.76 -24.58
C ASP A 253 -5.37 34.56 -23.28
N GLN A 254 -4.17 35.09 -23.10
CA GLN A 254 -3.97 36.13 -22.06
C GLN A 254 -4.65 37.47 -22.40
N ARG A 255 -5.25 37.62 -23.60
CA ARG A 255 -5.94 38.84 -24.04
C ARG A 255 -7.46 38.82 -23.85
N GLU A 256 -8.08 37.68 -23.52
CA GLU A 256 -9.54 37.65 -23.26
C GLU A 256 -9.89 37.97 -21.81
N VAL A 257 -9.03 37.61 -20.85
CA VAL A 257 -9.27 37.90 -19.43
C VAL A 257 -9.24 39.40 -19.13
N GLU A 258 -8.38 40.19 -19.82
CA GLU A 258 -8.36 41.66 -19.67
C GLU A 258 -9.53 42.37 -20.37
N LYS A 259 -10.20 41.75 -21.35
CA LYS A 259 -11.33 42.40 -22.06
C LYS A 259 -12.67 42.25 -21.35
N VAL A 260 -12.83 41.24 -20.49
CA VAL A 260 -14.05 41.04 -19.68
C VAL A 260 -14.02 41.91 -18.42
N ALA A 261 -12.84 42.32 -17.93
CA ALA A 261 -12.72 43.22 -16.77
C ALA A 261 -12.88 44.73 -17.11
N LEU A 262 -13.06 45.07 -18.40
CA LEU A 262 -13.14 46.44 -18.92
C LEU A 262 -14.44 46.73 -19.68
N ARG A 263 -15.48 45.91 -19.47
CA ARG A 263 -16.86 46.14 -19.94
C ARG A 263 -17.83 45.98 -18.78
#